data_AF-A0A933GUH3-F1
#
_entry.id   AF-A0A933GUH3-F1
#
_cell.length_a   1.000
_cell.length_b   1.000
_cell.length_c   1.000
_cell.angle_alpha   90.00
_cell.angle_beta   90.00
_cell.angle_gamma   90.00
#
_symmetry.space_group_name_H-M   'P 1'
#
loop_
_entity.id
_entity.type
_entity.pdbx_description
1 polymer ?
#
loop_
_entity_poly.entity_id
_entity_poly.type
_entity_poly.pdbx_seq_one_letter_code
_entity_poly.pdbx_strand_id
1 'polypeptide(L)'
;PTLGGLLCFGGEPQARRPYARITAIRHRGTEVSEDFLDRREIGGNLESQIRGAQEFLRQHLLAPTPGGAQPIHPPPLEAVNEAIVNAVAHRDYFQPAQVRLFVFDDRVEAISPGRLLNSVTVELMRYGCHVVRNPLIFGHMARLRLATDAGRGVPSMIGLMRARGLPEPEILQTGVDLRVVFRLGQEPR
;
A
#
# COMPACT_ATOMS: atom_id res chain seq x y z
N PRO A 1 20.79 -17.63 -4.26
CA PRO A 1 20.35 -16.21 -4.27
C PRO A 1 20.07 -15.65 -2.87
N THR A 2 20.43 -14.38 -2.64
CA THR A 2 20.03 -13.62 -1.44
C THR A 2 18.52 -13.40 -1.43
N LEU A 3 17.95 -13.03 -0.28
CA LEU A 3 16.51 -12.73 -0.18
C LEU A 3 16.10 -11.60 -1.15
N GLY A 4 16.87 -10.51 -1.19
CA GLY A 4 16.64 -9.41 -2.13
C GLY A 4 16.72 -9.87 -3.59
N GLY A 5 17.73 -10.68 -3.94
CA GLY A 5 17.86 -11.22 -5.29
C GLY A 5 16.69 -12.11 -5.71
N LEU A 6 16.20 -12.97 -4.81
CA LEU A 6 15.01 -13.79 -5.05
C LEU A 6 13.77 -12.92 -5.28
N LEU A 7 13.54 -11.92 -4.43
CA LEU A 7 12.33 -11.08 -4.49
C LEU A 7 12.32 -10.15 -5.70
N CYS A 8 13.47 -9.59 -6.07
CA CYS A 8 13.57 -8.63 -7.17
C CYS A 8 13.59 -9.31 -8.55
N PHE A 9 14.22 -10.49 -8.66
CA PHE A 9 14.49 -11.12 -9.97
C PHE A 9 13.94 -12.54 -10.13
N GLY A 10 13.45 -13.16 -9.07
CA GLY A 10 12.87 -14.51 -9.16
C GLY A 10 11.54 -14.51 -9.89
N GLY A 11 11.31 -15.50 -10.78
CA GLY A 11 10.02 -15.68 -11.45
C GLY A 11 8.90 -16.09 -10.49
N GLU A 12 9.22 -16.94 -9.50
CA GLU A 12 8.27 -17.40 -8.47
C GLU A 12 8.90 -17.33 -7.07
N PRO A 13 9.06 -16.13 -6.48
CA PRO A 13 9.62 -15.99 -5.12
C PRO A 13 8.83 -16.75 -4.06
N GLN A 14 7.54 -16.95 -4.30
CA GLN A 14 6.59 -17.55 -3.37
C GLN A 14 6.87 -19.02 -3.09
N ALA A 15 7.54 -19.75 -4.00
CA ALA A 15 7.97 -21.13 -3.77
C ALA A 15 8.89 -21.27 -2.53
N ARG A 16 9.63 -20.21 -2.17
CA ARG A 16 10.52 -20.18 -0.99
C ARG A 16 10.08 -19.19 0.08
N ARG A 17 9.23 -18.24 -0.29
CA ARG A 17 8.69 -17.20 0.60
C ARG A 17 7.19 -17.07 0.33
N PRO A 18 6.36 -18.02 0.81
CA PRO A 18 4.93 -18.06 0.46
C PRO A 18 4.22 -16.73 0.71
N TYR A 19 4.54 -16.05 1.81
CA TYR A 19 3.94 -14.78 2.21
C TYR A 19 4.50 -13.53 1.52
N ALA A 20 5.51 -13.65 0.66
CA ALA A 20 6.05 -12.53 -0.10
C ALA A 20 5.14 -12.21 -1.30
N ARG A 21 3.93 -11.75 -1.00
CA ARG A 21 2.87 -11.42 -1.95
C ARG A 21 2.04 -10.25 -1.42
N ILE A 22 1.13 -9.74 -2.25
CA ILE A 22 0.07 -8.82 -1.83
C ILE A 22 -1.25 -9.57 -1.92
N THR A 23 -2.04 -9.59 -0.83
CA THR A 23 -3.45 -9.99 -0.92
C THR A 23 -4.30 -8.73 -1.06
N ALA A 24 -4.97 -8.58 -2.20
CA ALA A 24 -5.86 -7.45 -2.47
C ALA A 24 -7.33 -7.90 -2.40
N ILE A 25 -8.17 -7.17 -1.67
CA ILE A 25 -9.59 -7.51 -1.49
C ILE A 25 -10.46 -6.26 -1.63
N ARG A 26 -11.54 -6.37 -2.41
CA ARG A 26 -12.61 -5.38 -2.48
C ARG A 26 -13.78 -5.92 -1.67
N HIS A 27 -13.92 -5.47 -0.43
CA HIS A 27 -15.03 -5.85 0.43
C HIS A 27 -16.32 -5.17 -0.03
N ARG A 28 -17.48 -5.80 0.22
CA ARG A 28 -18.77 -5.10 0.16
C ARG A 28 -19.01 -4.45 1.53
N GLY A 29 -19.34 -3.16 1.57
CA GLY A 29 -19.51 -2.42 2.81
C GLY A 29 -18.20 -1.89 3.40
N THR A 30 -18.22 -1.67 4.72
CA THR A 30 -17.16 -1.00 5.49
C THR A 30 -16.42 -1.93 6.47
N GLU A 31 -16.81 -3.21 6.51
CA GLU A 31 -16.27 -4.21 7.43
C GLU A 31 -15.47 -5.28 6.70
N VAL A 32 -14.51 -5.89 7.41
CA VAL A 32 -13.82 -7.08 6.92
C VAL A 32 -14.80 -8.25 7.05
N SER A 33 -15.20 -8.81 5.92
CA SER A 33 -16.15 -9.92 5.85
C SER A 33 -15.75 -10.91 4.74
N GLU A 34 -16.35 -12.10 4.79
CA GLU A 34 -16.29 -13.09 3.70
C GLU A 34 -17.10 -12.64 2.46
N ASP A 35 -17.89 -11.55 2.57
CA ASP A 35 -18.60 -10.96 1.45
C ASP A 35 -17.72 -9.91 0.75
N PHE A 36 -17.00 -10.35 -0.27
CA PHE A 36 -16.14 -9.52 -1.11
C PHE A 36 -16.55 -9.60 -2.59
N LEU A 37 -16.35 -8.50 -3.32
CA LEU A 37 -16.59 -8.41 -4.76
C LEU A 37 -15.46 -9.02 -5.58
N ASP A 38 -14.23 -8.91 -5.07
CA ASP A 38 -13.03 -9.44 -5.71
C ASP A 38 -11.95 -9.69 -4.65
N ARG A 39 -11.17 -10.75 -4.85
CA ARG A 39 -10.00 -11.10 -4.05
C ARG A 39 -8.90 -11.61 -4.98
N ARG A 40 -7.70 -11.03 -4.85
CA ARG A 40 -6.51 -11.43 -5.62
C ARG A 40 -5.32 -11.68 -4.72
N GLU A 41 -4.66 -12.81 -4.95
CA GLU A 41 -3.33 -13.10 -4.42
C GLU A 41 -2.30 -12.73 -5.49
N ILE A 42 -1.57 -11.64 -5.28
CA ILE A 42 -0.67 -11.04 -6.26
C ILE A 42 0.76 -11.46 -5.93
N GLY A 43 1.26 -12.45 -6.66
CA GLY A 43 2.62 -13.01 -6.52
C GLY A 43 3.61 -12.48 -7.56
N GLY A 44 4.65 -13.28 -7.84
CA GLY A 44 5.76 -12.88 -8.72
C GLY A 44 6.80 -12.02 -8.01
N ASN A 45 7.69 -11.38 -8.79
CA ASN A 45 8.68 -10.45 -8.26
C ASN A 45 8.03 -9.15 -7.74
N LEU A 46 8.81 -8.32 -7.04
CA LEU A 46 8.28 -7.09 -6.41
C LEU A 46 7.63 -6.13 -7.40
N GLU A 47 8.16 -6.00 -8.61
CA GLU A 47 7.59 -5.16 -9.65
C GLU A 47 6.22 -5.69 -10.11
N SER A 48 6.12 -6.99 -10.38
CA SER A 48 4.87 -7.66 -10.73
C SER A 48 3.81 -7.48 -9.64
N GLN A 49 4.20 -7.59 -8.37
CA GLN A 49 3.32 -7.37 -7.24
C GLN A 49 2.76 -5.94 -7.22
N ILE A 50 3.64 -4.93 -7.35
CA ILE A 50 3.23 -3.51 -7.37
C ILE A 50 2.31 -3.24 -8.56
N ARG A 51 2.66 -3.70 -9.76
CA ARG A 51 1.83 -3.52 -10.97
C ARG A 51 0.46 -4.17 -10.82
N GLY A 52 0.40 -5.38 -10.28
CA GLY A 52 -0.86 -6.07 -10.03
C GLY A 52 -1.75 -5.34 -9.02
N ALA A 53 -1.16 -4.78 -7.96
CA ALA A 53 -1.90 -3.99 -6.98
C ALA A 53 -2.41 -2.66 -7.55
N GLN A 54 -1.62 -1.99 -8.39
CA GLN A 54 -2.04 -0.79 -9.13
C GLN A 54 -3.22 -1.08 -10.06
N GLU A 55 -3.19 -2.22 -10.75
CA GLU A 55 -4.28 -2.64 -11.62
C GLU A 55 -5.55 -2.95 -10.82
N PHE A 56 -5.41 -3.64 -9.69
CA PHE A 56 -6.52 -3.88 -8.76
C PHE A 56 -7.17 -2.56 -8.30
N LEU A 57 -6.37 -1.55 -7.94
CA LEU A 57 -6.88 -0.24 -7.57
C LEU A 57 -7.61 0.46 -8.72
N ARG A 58 -7.05 0.47 -9.93
CA ARG A 58 -7.73 1.10 -11.08
C ARG A 58 -9.11 0.52 -11.31
N GLN A 59 -9.26 -0.78 -11.11
CA GLN A 59 -10.51 -1.49 -11.32
C GLN A 59 -11.53 -1.24 -10.20
N HIS A 60 -11.11 -1.16 -8.94
CA HIS A 60 -12.03 -1.13 -7.79
C HIS A 60 -12.17 0.21 -7.09
N LEU A 61 -11.20 1.12 -7.23
CA LEU A 61 -11.22 2.45 -6.62
C LEU A 61 -11.96 3.48 -7.48
N LEU A 62 -11.96 3.28 -8.80
CA LEU A 62 -12.61 4.18 -9.77
C LEU A 62 -13.98 3.64 -10.22
N ALA A 63 -14.35 2.43 -9.81
CA ALA A 63 -15.65 1.86 -10.13
C ALA A 63 -16.76 2.57 -9.34
N PRO A 64 -17.85 3.01 -10.00
CA PRO A 64 -19.00 3.56 -9.29
C PRO A 64 -19.59 2.50 -8.36
N THR A 65 -19.86 2.87 -7.10
CA THR A 65 -20.64 2.04 -6.18
C THR A 65 -22.05 1.84 -6.74
N PRO A 66 -22.49 0.61 -7.04
CA PRO A 66 -23.86 0.37 -7.49
C PRO A 66 -24.86 0.83 -6.43
N GLY A 67 -25.72 1.80 -6.77
CA GLY A 67 -26.78 2.30 -5.89
C GLY A 67 -26.40 3.46 -4.95
N GLY A 68 -25.20 4.05 -5.07
CA GLY A 68 -24.78 5.20 -4.26
C GLY A 68 -25.43 6.51 -4.69
N ALA A 69 -26.16 7.17 -3.79
CA ALA A 69 -26.89 8.42 -4.04
C ALA A 69 -26.01 9.68 -4.09
N GLN A 70 -24.69 9.58 -3.88
CA GLN A 70 -23.76 10.71 -3.95
C GLN A 70 -22.43 10.32 -4.61
N PRO A 71 -21.76 11.26 -5.31
CA PRO A 71 -20.44 11.03 -5.88
C PRO A 71 -19.42 10.86 -4.76
N ILE A 72 -19.01 9.62 -4.52
CA ILE A 72 -17.88 9.33 -3.62
C ILE A 72 -16.60 9.81 -4.32
N HIS A 73 -15.80 10.63 -3.64
CA HIS A 73 -14.52 11.11 -4.16
C HIS A 73 -13.38 10.17 -3.74
N PRO A 74 -12.82 9.36 -4.67
CA PRO A 74 -11.72 8.47 -4.33
C PRO A 74 -10.43 9.25 -4.03
N PRO A 75 -9.56 8.73 -3.15
CA PRO A 75 -8.21 9.24 -2.99
C PRO A 75 -7.48 9.23 -4.35
N PRO A 76 -6.56 10.17 -4.61
CA PRO A 76 -5.68 10.12 -5.77
C PRO A 76 -4.99 8.75 -5.85
N LEU A 77 -5.05 8.14 -7.03
CA LEU A 77 -4.44 6.84 -7.26
C LEU A 77 -2.93 6.89 -6.96
N GLU A 78 -2.30 8.02 -7.25
CA GLU A 78 -0.90 8.31 -6.96
C GLU A 78 -0.59 8.25 -5.46
N ALA A 79 -1.50 8.74 -4.61
CA ALA A 79 -1.33 8.71 -3.16
C ALA A 79 -1.40 7.27 -2.62
N VAL A 80 -2.36 6.46 -3.10
CA VAL A 80 -2.48 5.07 -2.68
C VAL A 80 -1.32 4.22 -3.26
N ASN A 81 -0.87 4.50 -4.47
CA ASN A 81 0.28 3.85 -5.09
C ASN A 81 1.55 4.06 -4.26
N GLU A 82 1.78 5.27 -3.76
CA GLU A 82 2.90 5.57 -2.86
C GLU A 82 2.84 4.71 -1.58
N ALA A 83 1.66 4.53 -0.99
CA ALA A 83 1.49 3.64 0.15
C ALA A 83 1.76 2.16 -0.18
N ILE A 84 1.36 1.68 -1.36
CA ILE A 84 1.66 0.31 -1.82
C ILE A 84 3.16 0.11 -2.00
N VAL A 85 3.83 1.03 -2.69
CA VAL A 85 5.28 1.00 -2.89
C VAL A 85 5.99 0.96 -1.54
N ASN A 86 5.60 1.84 -0.60
CA ASN A 86 6.19 1.88 0.73
C ASN A 86 5.92 0.59 1.52
N ALA A 87 4.71 0.02 1.42
CA ALA A 87 4.37 -1.25 2.05
C ALA A 87 5.26 -2.39 1.53
N VAL A 88 5.51 -2.47 0.22
CA VAL A 88 6.40 -3.49 -0.37
C VAL A 88 7.85 -3.22 0.01
N ALA A 89 8.34 -2.00 -0.14
CA ALA A 89 9.74 -1.64 0.08
C ALA A 89 10.19 -1.84 1.54
N HIS A 90 9.32 -1.50 2.50
CA HIS A 90 9.63 -1.49 3.93
C HIS A 90 9.09 -2.70 4.70
N ARG A 91 8.41 -3.64 4.03
CA ARG A 91 7.91 -4.88 4.66
C ARG A 91 9.01 -5.64 5.37
N ASP A 92 8.66 -6.19 6.54
CA ASP A 92 9.47 -7.21 7.18
C ASP A 92 9.27 -8.58 6.48
N TYR A 93 10.19 -8.90 5.56
CA TYR A 93 10.14 -10.16 4.79
C TYR A 93 10.47 -11.42 5.62
N PHE A 94 10.80 -11.28 6.90
CA PHE A 94 10.96 -12.42 7.81
C PHE A 94 9.65 -12.81 8.50
N GLN A 95 8.64 -11.93 8.49
CA GLN A 95 7.33 -12.25 9.05
C GLN A 95 6.51 -13.12 8.09
N PRO A 96 5.83 -14.16 8.58
CA PRO A 96 4.95 -15.03 7.79
C PRO A 96 3.58 -14.36 7.53
N ALA A 97 3.58 -13.11 7.09
CA ALA A 97 2.38 -12.32 6.80
C ALA A 97 2.58 -11.54 5.49
N GLN A 98 1.55 -11.42 4.67
CA GLN A 98 1.60 -10.70 3.40
C GLN A 98 1.28 -9.21 3.56
N VAL A 99 1.62 -8.40 2.56
CA VAL A 99 1.00 -7.08 2.41
C VAL A 99 -0.48 -7.28 2.12
N ARG A 100 -1.34 -6.48 2.74
CA ARG A 100 -2.78 -6.49 2.48
C ARG A 100 -3.19 -5.14 1.90
N LEU A 101 -3.99 -5.19 0.83
CA LEU A 101 -4.59 -4.02 0.21
C LEU A 101 -6.11 -4.20 0.23
N PHE A 102 -6.80 -3.42 1.05
CA PHE A 102 -8.24 -3.52 1.19
C PHE A 102 -8.93 -2.28 0.65
N VAL A 103 -9.96 -2.49 -0.16
CA VAL A 103 -10.83 -1.44 -0.67
C VAL A 103 -12.22 -1.67 -0.09
N PHE A 104 -12.75 -0.66 0.60
CA PHE A 104 -14.07 -0.62 1.23
C PHE A 104 -14.92 0.47 0.58
N ASP A 105 -16.20 0.52 0.96
CA ASP A 105 -17.12 1.56 0.49
C ASP A 105 -16.84 2.95 1.09
N ASP A 106 -16.04 3.04 2.17
CA ASP A 106 -15.69 4.30 2.84
C ASP A 106 -14.18 4.62 2.86
N ARG A 107 -13.32 3.65 2.51
CA ARG A 107 -11.85 3.82 2.62
C ARG A 107 -11.04 2.79 1.83
N VAL A 108 -9.74 3.08 1.69
CA VAL A 108 -8.71 2.14 1.24
C VAL A 108 -7.68 1.95 2.35
N GLU A 109 -7.26 0.71 2.60
CA GLU A 109 -6.21 0.37 3.57
C GLU A 109 -5.05 -0.35 2.90
N ALA A 110 -3.83 0.17 3.07
CA ALA A 110 -2.59 -0.53 2.75
C ALA A 110 -1.89 -0.95 4.04
N ILE A 111 -1.74 -2.25 4.25
CA ILE A 111 -1.23 -2.83 5.50
C ILE A 111 0.05 -3.61 5.21
N SER A 112 1.15 -3.16 5.81
CA SER A 112 2.47 -3.76 5.68
C SER A 112 2.87 -4.49 6.96
N PRO A 113 3.29 -5.76 6.89
CA PRO A 113 3.92 -6.47 7.99
C PRO A 113 5.20 -5.80 8.45
N GLY A 114 5.36 -5.70 9.76
CA GLY A 114 6.53 -5.10 10.40
C GLY A 114 6.22 -3.78 11.10
N ARG A 115 7.05 -3.48 12.10
CA ARG A 115 7.05 -2.20 12.81
C ARG A 115 7.90 -1.16 12.08
N LEU A 116 7.65 0.12 12.35
CA LEU A 116 8.62 1.17 12.09
C LEU A 116 9.97 0.80 12.73
N LEU A 117 11.06 1.13 12.05
CA LEU A 117 12.39 1.00 12.62
C LEU A 117 12.49 1.94 13.82
N ASN A 118 13.22 1.53 14.88
CA ASN A 118 13.24 2.22 16.18
C ASN A 118 13.59 3.73 16.11
N SER A 119 14.26 4.16 15.04
CA SER A 119 14.63 5.55 14.80
C SER A 119 13.57 6.37 14.04
N VAL A 120 12.44 5.78 13.66
CA VAL A 120 11.41 6.40 12.81
C VAL A 120 10.08 6.45 13.54
N THR A 121 9.47 7.62 13.56
CA THR A 121 8.09 7.82 14.03
C THR A 121 7.20 8.27 12.87
N VAL A 122 5.89 8.12 13.03
CA VAL A 122 4.91 8.63 12.04
C VAL A 122 5.10 10.13 11.79
N GLU A 123 5.40 10.90 12.84
CA GLU A 123 5.67 12.32 12.73
C GLU A 123 6.93 12.59 11.90
N LEU A 124 8.03 11.89 12.18
CA LEU A 124 9.27 12.05 11.41
C LEU A 124 9.09 11.68 9.93
N MET A 125 8.27 10.68 9.61
CA MET A 125 7.95 10.33 8.22
C MET A 125 7.25 11.48 7.48
N ARG A 126 6.41 12.27 8.18
CA ARG A 126 5.75 13.46 7.60
C ARG A 126 6.73 14.57 7.23
N TYR A 127 7.87 14.62 7.92
CA TYR A 127 8.99 15.52 7.60
C TYR A 127 10.01 14.91 6.62
N GLY A 128 9.71 13.73 6.07
CA GLY A 128 10.57 13.06 5.10
C GLY A 128 11.72 12.24 5.69
N CYS A 129 11.65 11.90 6.97
CA CYS A 129 12.58 10.92 7.55
C CYS A 129 12.46 9.60 6.80
N HIS A 130 13.58 9.15 6.25
CA HIS A 130 13.65 7.97 5.41
C HIS A 130 14.74 7.04 5.93
N VAL A 131 14.32 5.85 6.41
CA VAL A 131 15.23 4.78 6.83
C VAL A 131 14.83 3.50 6.13
N VAL A 132 15.77 2.94 5.39
CA VAL A 132 15.54 1.77 4.56
C VAL A 132 15.82 0.49 5.34
N ARG A 133 14.82 -0.39 5.44
CA ARG A 133 14.97 -1.71 6.07
C ARG A 133 15.81 -2.66 5.21
N ASN A 134 15.60 -2.64 3.90
CA ASN A 134 16.31 -3.51 2.96
C ASN A 134 16.91 -2.69 1.79
N PRO A 135 18.19 -2.27 1.89
CA PRO A 135 18.84 -1.44 0.87
C PRO A 135 18.87 -2.05 -0.53
N LEU A 136 18.93 -3.38 -0.64
CA LEU A 136 18.92 -4.07 -1.93
C LEU A 136 17.55 -3.96 -2.62
N ILE A 137 16.47 -4.20 -1.87
CA ILE A 137 15.10 -4.04 -2.38
C ILE A 137 14.87 -2.58 -2.79
N PHE A 138 15.20 -1.65 -1.90
CA PHE A 138 14.98 -0.24 -2.16
C PHE A 138 15.81 0.26 -3.36
N GLY A 139 17.09 -0.10 -3.43
CA GLY A 139 17.95 0.27 -4.55
C GLY A 139 17.46 -0.30 -5.89
N HIS A 140 16.86 -1.49 -5.89
CA HIS A 140 16.21 -2.04 -7.07
C HIS A 140 14.95 -1.25 -7.45
N MET A 141 14.07 -0.97 -6.48
CA MET A 141 12.85 -0.19 -6.72
C MET A 141 13.14 1.25 -7.19
N ALA A 142 14.19 1.88 -6.67
CA ALA A 142 14.65 3.19 -7.10
C ALA A 142 15.12 3.18 -8.57
N ARG A 143 15.84 2.14 -9.00
CA ARG A 143 16.23 1.97 -10.42
C ARG A 143 15.03 1.80 -11.35
N LEU A 144 13.97 1.17 -10.87
CA LEU A 144 12.69 1.05 -11.58
C LEU A 144 11.83 2.33 -11.52
N ARG A 145 12.30 3.40 -10.85
CA ARG A 145 11.57 4.65 -10.59
C ARG A 145 10.25 4.42 -9.84
N LEU A 146 10.18 3.37 -9.03
CA LEU A 146 9.03 3.06 -8.19
C LEU A 146 9.12 3.75 -6.82
N ALA A 147 10.34 3.99 -6.32
CA ALA A 147 10.59 4.67 -5.05
C ALA A 147 11.66 5.75 -5.22
N THR A 148 11.68 6.74 -4.32
CA THR A 148 12.71 7.79 -4.30
C THR A 148 13.34 7.90 -2.91
N ASP A 149 14.65 8.06 -2.85
CA ASP A 149 15.42 8.24 -1.60
C ASP A 149 15.36 9.66 -1.03
N ALA A 150 14.72 10.59 -1.76
CA ALA A 150 14.60 11.99 -1.38
C ALA A 150 13.68 12.26 -0.16
N GLY A 151 13.10 11.22 0.46
CA GLY A 151 12.18 11.35 1.59
C GLY A 151 10.84 12.03 1.23
N ARG A 152 10.53 12.18 -0.06
CA ARG A 152 9.34 12.91 -0.53
C ARG A 152 8.08 12.07 -0.59
N GLY A 153 8.17 10.75 -0.47
CA GLY A 153 7.03 9.83 -0.61
C GLY A 153 5.84 10.19 0.27
N VAL A 154 6.01 10.06 1.59
CA VAL A 154 4.95 10.38 2.57
C VAL A 154 4.48 11.84 2.51
N PRO A 155 5.37 12.86 2.44
CA PRO A 155 4.94 14.24 2.23
C PRO A 155 4.10 14.44 0.95
N SER A 156 4.47 13.79 -0.15
CA SER A 156 3.75 13.92 -1.43
C SER A 156 2.39 13.23 -1.39
N MET A 157 2.32 12.04 -0.80
CA MET A 157 1.07 11.33 -0.52
C MET A 157 0.09 12.21 0.28
N ILE A 158 0.56 12.87 1.33
CA ILE A 158 -0.25 13.80 2.14
C ILE A 158 -0.65 15.04 1.30
N GLY A 159 0.28 15.62 0.56
CA GLY A 159 0.03 16.78 -0.30
C GLY A 159 -1.03 16.51 -1.36
N LEU A 160 -1.03 15.33 -1.98
CA LEU A 160 -2.02 14.91 -2.97
C LEU A 160 -3.43 14.83 -2.39
N MET A 161 -3.58 14.31 -1.17
CA MET A 161 -4.88 14.26 -0.48
C MET A 161 -5.39 15.67 -0.16
N ARG A 162 -4.52 16.52 0.41
CA ARG A 162 -4.85 17.92 0.71
C ARG A 162 -5.26 18.71 -0.52
N ALA A 163 -4.57 18.52 -1.65
CA ALA A 163 -4.86 19.20 -2.91
C ALA A 163 -6.26 18.88 -3.47
N ARG A 164 -6.86 17.74 -3.07
CA ARG A 164 -8.24 17.37 -3.40
C ARG A 164 -9.24 17.70 -2.29
N GLY A 165 -8.83 18.39 -1.24
CA GLY A 165 -9.69 18.68 -0.08
C GLY A 165 -10.09 17.42 0.70
N LEU A 166 -9.36 16.31 0.53
CA LEU A 166 -9.64 15.06 1.23
C LEU A 166 -8.91 15.02 2.58
N PRO A 167 -9.42 14.25 3.56
CA PRO A 167 -8.72 13.99 4.80
C PRO A 167 -7.32 13.41 4.54
N GLU A 168 -6.35 13.81 5.36
CA GLU A 168 -5.01 13.22 5.29
C GLU A 168 -5.05 11.72 5.56
N PRO A 169 -4.13 10.93 4.98
CA PRO A 169 -4.07 9.52 5.26
C PRO A 169 -3.67 9.27 6.72
N GLU A 170 -4.38 8.35 7.37
CA GLU A 170 -4.09 7.93 8.74
C GLU A 170 -2.98 6.87 8.69
N ILE A 171 -1.83 7.14 9.30
CA ILE A 171 -0.71 6.20 9.39
C ILE A 171 -0.68 5.65 10.81
N LEU A 172 -0.98 4.36 10.96
CA LEU A 172 -1.18 3.69 12.23
C LEU A 172 -0.16 2.55 12.39
N GLN A 173 0.63 2.57 13.45
CA GLN A 173 1.40 1.42 13.87
C GLN A 173 0.51 0.54 14.76
N THR A 174 0.04 -0.59 14.24
CA THR A 174 -0.54 -1.65 15.07
C THR A 174 0.61 -2.50 15.61
N GLY A 175 0.41 -3.24 16.70
CA GLY A 175 1.50 -3.94 17.39
C GLY A 175 2.42 -4.80 16.51
N VAL A 176 2.00 -5.22 15.31
CA VAL A 176 2.83 -5.98 14.36
C VAL A 176 2.89 -5.41 12.94
N ASP A 177 1.98 -4.50 12.55
CA ASP A 177 1.87 -3.98 11.19
C ASP A 177 1.88 -2.45 11.15
N LEU A 178 2.35 -1.88 10.04
CA LEU A 178 2.08 -0.49 9.68
C LEU A 178 0.87 -0.45 8.74
N ARG A 179 -0.13 0.36 9.07
CA ARG A 179 -1.35 0.55 8.27
C ARG A 179 -1.44 2.00 7.81
N VAL A 180 -1.75 2.19 6.53
CA VAL A 180 -2.09 3.49 5.94
C VAL A 180 -3.54 3.45 5.48
N VAL A 181 -4.38 4.35 5.98
CA VAL A 181 -5.82 4.42 5.69
C VAL A 181 -6.12 5.70 4.92
N PHE A 182 -6.78 5.57 3.77
CA PHE A 182 -7.28 6.68 2.96
C PHE A 182 -8.80 6.70 3.03
N ARG A 183 -9.38 7.74 3.62
CA ARG A 183 -10.84 7.91 3.63
C ARG A 183 -11.31 8.43 2.27
N LEU A 184 -12.43 7.89 1.80
CA LEU A 184 -13.14 8.41 0.64
C LEU A 184 -13.84 9.72 1.02
N GLY A 185 -13.79 10.73 0.16
CA GLY A 185 -14.50 11.98 0.37
C GLY A 185 -16.01 11.81 0.16
N GLN A 186 -16.80 12.43 1.03
CA GLN A 186 -18.23 12.68 0.83
C GLN A 186 -18.38 14.18 0.50
N GLU A 187 -19.37 14.56 -0.32
CA GLU A 187 -19.68 15.99 -0.48
C GLU A 187 -19.98 16.60 0.89
N PRO A 188 -19.46 17.79 1.21
CA PRO A 188 -19.94 18.53 2.36
C PRO A 188 -21.43 18.82 2.16
N ARG A 189 -22.25 18.46 3.17
CA ARG A 189 -23.66 18.84 3.24
C ARG A 189 -23.85 20.36 3.25
#